data_AF-A0A1X6YMX6-F1
#
_entry.id   AF-A0A1X6YMX6-F1
#
_cell.length_a   1.000
_cell.length_b   1.000
_cell.length_c   1.000
_cell.angle_alpha   90.00
_cell.angle_beta   90.00
_cell.angle_gamma   90.00
#
_symmetry.space_group_name_H-M   'P 1'
#
loop_
_entity.id
_entity.type
_entity.pdbx_description
1 polymer ?
#
loop_
_entity_poly.entity_id
_entity_poly.type
_entity_poly.pdbx_seq_one_letter_code
_entity_poly.pdbx_strand_id
1 'polypeptide(L)'
;MNLETHEVAMEFAPRVISIARRESQICKASRAAEAAFERIAETASVDVSPHGEMQDRVFSIFRWYFLSAFCTRMLTDAAHRLETQTLQVSVDIFSAVKMVLSENEIERSMALVNIERTSPTLVRANDLGARGHMVGWVAASLYEKGRELPGEIENSLVGALAASGRLN
;
A
#
# COMPACT_ATOMS: atom_id res chain seq x y z
N MET A 1 -18.97 -24.79 -55.18
CA MET A 1 -18.90 -23.33 -55.03
C MET A 1 -19.04 -23.04 -53.54
N ASN A 2 -18.01 -22.42 -52.98
CA ASN A 2 -17.71 -22.26 -51.55
C ASN A 2 -18.76 -21.43 -50.80
N LEU A 3 -18.81 -21.60 -49.48
CA LEU A 3 -18.82 -20.51 -48.51
C LEU A 3 -18.44 -21.10 -47.14
N GLU A 4 -17.14 -21.14 -46.89
CA GLU A 4 -16.58 -21.29 -45.55
C GLU A 4 -17.06 -20.12 -44.71
N THR A 5 -17.83 -20.39 -43.66
CA THR A 5 -18.13 -19.44 -42.61
C THR A 5 -16.83 -19.15 -41.86
N HIS A 6 -16.17 -18.05 -42.22
CA HIS A 6 -15.19 -17.40 -41.36
C HIS A 6 -15.92 -16.92 -40.10
N GLU A 7 -15.90 -17.74 -39.05
CA GLU A 7 -15.99 -17.23 -37.69
C GLU A 7 -14.76 -16.34 -37.49
N VAL A 8 -14.98 -15.02 -37.53
CA VAL A 8 -13.98 -14.04 -37.14
C VAL A 8 -13.74 -14.27 -35.65
N ALA A 9 -12.70 -15.04 -35.34
CA ALA A 9 -12.08 -15.03 -34.03
C ALA A 9 -11.64 -13.59 -33.77
N MET A 10 -12.44 -12.84 -33.02
CA MET A 10 -12.00 -11.58 -32.43
C MET A 10 -10.89 -11.93 -31.45
N GLU A 11 -9.65 -11.92 -31.93
CA GLU A 11 -8.46 -11.79 -31.09
C GLU A 11 -8.62 -10.50 -30.29
N PHE A 12 -9.04 -10.61 -29.03
CA PHE A 12 -8.86 -9.55 -28.06
C PHE A 12 -7.36 -9.41 -27.81
N ALA A 13 -6.65 -8.71 -28.71
CA ALA A 13 -5.29 -8.30 -28.46
C ALA A 13 -5.29 -7.49 -27.15
N PRO A 14 -4.45 -7.85 -26.15
CA PRO A 14 -4.41 -7.14 -24.88
C PRO A 14 -4.08 -5.67 -25.17
N ARG A 15 -4.92 -4.75 -24.72
CA ARG A 15 -4.70 -3.30 -24.88
C ARG A 15 -3.45 -2.92 -24.08
N VAL A 16 -2.31 -2.86 -24.76
CA VAL A 16 -1.06 -2.35 -24.20
C VAL A 16 -1.28 -0.91 -23.76
N ILE A 17 -1.20 -0.65 -22.45
CA ILE A 17 -1.24 0.71 -21.90
C ILE A 17 0.04 1.42 -22.34
N SER A 18 -0.06 2.65 -22.85
CA SER A 18 1.14 3.42 -23.19
C SER A 18 2.00 3.68 -21.96
N ILE A 19 3.32 3.70 -22.15
CA ILE A 19 4.29 3.93 -21.06
C ILE A 19 3.95 5.22 -20.29
N ALA A 20 3.69 6.31 -21.01
CA ALA A 20 3.34 7.60 -20.40
C ALA A 20 2.07 7.53 -19.54
N ARG A 21 1.05 6.77 -19.95
CA ARG A 21 -0.18 6.59 -19.15
C ARG A 21 0.11 5.76 -17.91
N ARG A 22 0.94 4.71 -18.02
CA ARG A 22 1.36 3.89 -16.88
C ARG A 22 2.15 4.71 -15.86
N GLU A 23 3.14 5.48 -16.29
CA GLU A 23 3.91 6.36 -15.41
C GLU A 23 3.03 7.41 -14.72
N SER A 24 2.10 8.02 -15.45
CA SER A 24 1.14 8.95 -14.86
C SER A 24 0.29 8.29 -13.76
N GLN A 25 -0.14 7.04 -13.96
CA GLN A 25 -0.89 6.28 -12.95
C GLN A 25 -0.04 5.98 -11.71
N ILE A 26 1.23 5.59 -11.88
CA ILE A 26 2.18 5.36 -10.78
C ILE A 26 2.37 6.65 -9.96
N CYS A 27 2.66 7.77 -10.63
CA CYS A 27 2.83 9.07 -9.98
C CYS A 27 1.56 9.57 -9.28
N LYS A 28 0.38 9.24 -9.81
CA LYS A 28 -0.90 9.58 -9.18
C LYS A 28 -1.14 8.74 -7.93
N ALA A 29 -0.91 7.42 -8.01
CA ALA A 29 -1.08 6.51 -6.88
C ALA A 29 -0.12 6.87 -5.73
N SER A 30 1.15 7.11 -6.05
CA SER A 30 2.18 7.53 -5.08
C SER A 30 1.77 8.78 -4.31
N ARG A 31 1.46 9.88 -5.01
CA ARG A 31 1.08 11.16 -4.37
C ARG A 31 -0.19 11.05 -3.53
N ALA A 32 -1.17 10.27 -4.00
CA ALA A 32 -2.39 10.04 -3.25
C ALA A 32 -2.14 9.23 -1.98
N ALA A 33 -1.29 8.19 -2.05
CA ALA A 33 -0.93 7.36 -0.91
C ALA A 33 -0.14 8.17 0.14
N GLU A 34 0.80 9.00 -0.31
CA GLU A 34 1.58 9.89 0.56
C GLU A 34 0.68 10.88 1.30
N ALA A 35 -0.14 11.64 0.58
CA ALA A 35 -1.05 12.62 1.18
C ALA A 35 -2.07 11.97 2.15
N ALA A 36 -2.56 10.77 1.83
CA ALA A 36 -3.43 10.02 2.73
C ALA A 36 -2.70 9.56 4.00
N PHE A 37 -1.45 9.12 3.86
CA PHE A 37 -0.64 8.70 5.00
C PHE A 37 -0.25 9.90 5.89
N GLU A 38 0.07 11.06 5.31
CA GLU A 38 0.40 12.27 6.05
C GLU A 38 -0.72 12.68 7.01
N ARG A 39 -1.98 12.66 6.56
CA ARG A 39 -3.15 12.94 7.45
C ARG A 39 -3.21 12.00 8.66
N ILE A 40 -2.92 10.72 8.46
CA ILE A 40 -2.91 9.71 9.52
C ILE A 40 -1.71 9.94 10.46
N ALA A 41 -0.55 10.29 9.90
CA ALA A 41 0.67 10.56 10.66
C ALA A 41 0.59 11.85 11.50
N GLU A 42 -0.04 12.90 10.97
CA GLU A 42 -0.32 14.15 11.68
C GLU A 42 -1.23 13.91 12.88
N THR A 43 -2.28 13.10 12.71
CA THR A 43 -3.15 12.72 13.83
C THR A 43 -2.37 11.95 14.90
N ALA A 44 -1.45 11.08 14.49
CA ALA A 44 -0.61 10.31 15.41
C ALA A 44 0.43 11.14 16.19
N SER A 45 1.00 12.18 15.57
CA SER A 45 2.03 13.02 16.20
C SER A 45 1.48 13.95 17.28
N VAL A 46 0.19 14.31 17.21
CA VAL A 46 -0.49 15.12 18.22
C VAL A 46 -0.73 14.34 19.52
N ASP A 47 -1.06 13.05 19.41
CA ASP A 47 -1.53 12.24 20.55
C ASP A 47 -0.47 11.29 21.15
N VAL A 48 0.60 10.96 20.42
CA VAL A 48 1.65 10.03 20.88
C VAL A 48 3.00 10.50 20.35
N SER A 49 3.82 11.17 21.18
CA SER A 49 5.21 11.43 20.81
C SER A 49 5.95 10.09 20.68
N PRO A 50 6.43 9.69 19.48
CA PRO A 50 6.99 8.37 19.25
C PRO A 50 8.42 8.35 19.80
N HIS A 51 8.60 7.92 21.04
CA HIS A 51 9.91 7.88 21.69
C HIS A 51 10.14 6.46 22.21
N GLY A 52 10.44 5.53 21.30
CA GLY A 52 10.88 4.18 21.64
C GLY A 52 11.06 3.26 20.43
N GLU A 53 12.05 2.37 20.50
CA GLU A 53 12.41 1.42 19.43
C GLU A 53 11.20 0.59 18.94
N MET A 54 10.32 0.19 19.87
CA MET A 54 9.11 -0.58 19.53
C MET A 54 8.07 0.24 18.76
N GLN A 55 7.94 1.53 19.09
CA GLN A 55 7.04 2.44 18.37
C GLN A 55 7.59 2.73 16.97
N ASP A 56 8.89 2.97 16.84
CA ASP A 56 9.54 3.18 15.54
C ASP A 56 9.40 1.97 14.63
N ARG A 57 9.53 0.76 15.19
CA ARG A 57 9.28 -0.50 14.49
C ARG A 57 7.84 -0.57 13.97
N VAL A 58 6.86 -0.36 14.85
CA VAL A 58 5.43 -0.42 14.47
C VAL A 58 5.11 0.63 13.43
N PHE A 59 5.61 1.86 13.58
CA PHE A 59 5.45 2.94 12.61
C PHE A 59 5.99 2.55 11.23
N SER A 60 7.23 2.04 11.18
CA SER A 60 7.89 1.68 9.91
C SER A 60 7.13 0.58 9.18
N ILE A 61 6.73 -0.48 9.90
CA ILE A 61 5.94 -1.58 9.35
C ILE A 61 4.57 -1.06 8.88
N PHE A 62 3.90 -0.23 9.69
CA PHE A 62 2.60 0.33 9.35
C PHE A 62 2.65 1.18 8.09
N ARG A 63 3.61 2.11 7.99
CA ARG A 63 3.81 2.98 6.82
C ARG A 63 4.05 2.15 5.56
N TRP A 64 4.92 1.15 5.64
CA TRP A 64 5.20 0.25 4.52
C TRP A 64 3.94 -0.49 4.05
N TYR A 65 3.22 -1.14 4.96
CA TYR A 65 2.01 -1.89 4.62
C TYR A 65 0.89 -0.98 4.11
N PHE A 66 0.73 0.21 4.68
CA PHE A 66 -0.25 1.19 4.24
C PHE A 66 0.00 1.64 2.80
N LEU A 67 1.21 2.13 2.51
CA LEU A 67 1.57 2.63 1.18
C LEU A 67 1.46 1.51 0.14
N SER A 68 1.94 0.32 0.47
CA SER A 68 1.88 -0.85 -0.42
C SER A 68 0.44 -1.23 -0.74
N ALA A 69 -0.44 -1.32 0.27
CA ALA A 69 -1.84 -1.68 0.07
C ALA A 69 -2.61 -0.59 -0.70
N PHE A 70 -2.38 0.68 -0.39
CA PHE A 70 -3.01 1.81 -1.06
C PHE A 70 -2.64 1.83 -2.55
N CYS A 71 -1.33 1.77 -2.85
CA CYS A 71 -0.83 1.74 -4.23
C CYS A 71 -1.31 0.49 -4.97
N THR A 72 -1.34 -0.67 -4.31
CA THR A 72 -1.91 -1.90 -4.87
C THR A 72 -3.34 -1.67 -5.31
N ARG A 73 -4.19 -1.14 -4.43
CA ARG A 73 -5.60 -0.88 -4.74
C ARG A 73 -5.73 0.05 -5.94
N MET A 74 -5.08 1.22 -5.89
CA MET A 74 -5.13 2.24 -6.95
C MET A 74 -4.63 1.75 -8.31
N LEU A 75 -3.66 0.85 -8.33
CA LEU A 75 -3.05 0.34 -9.56
C LEU A 75 -3.72 -0.95 -10.08
N THR A 76 -4.41 -1.71 -9.22
CA THR A 76 -5.11 -2.95 -9.60
C THR A 76 -6.59 -2.77 -9.90
N ASP A 77 -7.23 -1.70 -9.41
CA ASP A 77 -8.63 -1.34 -9.79
C ASP A 77 -8.76 -0.92 -11.27
N ALA A 78 -7.62 -0.75 -11.95
CA ALA A 78 -7.56 -0.96 -13.39
C ALA A 78 -7.72 -2.46 -13.67
N ALA A 79 -8.95 -2.96 -13.65
CA ALA A 79 -9.36 -4.37 -13.86
C ALA A 79 -8.66 -5.11 -15.01
N HIS A 80 -8.01 -4.39 -15.93
CA HIS A 80 -7.20 -4.92 -17.04
C HIS A 80 -5.79 -5.38 -16.67
N ARG A 81 -5.25 -5.10 -15.47
CA ARG A 81 -3.85 -5.41 -15.13
C ARG A 81 -3.65 -6.76 -14.43
N LEU A 82 -4.67 -7.27 -13.74
CA LEU A 82 -4.54 -8.50 -12.93
C LEU A 82 -4.51 -9.77 -13.79
N GLU A 83 -5.16 -9.78 -14.95
CA GLU A 83 -5.27 -10.98 -15.79
C GLU A 83 -4.01 -11.31 -16.60
N THR A 84 -3.06 -10.39 -16.77
CA THR A 84 -1.94 -10.63 -17.69
C THR A 84 -0.53 -10.28 -17.18
N GLN A 85 -0.34 -9.57 -16.05
CA GLN A 85 1.01 -9.10 -15.68
C GLN A 85 1.26 -8.94 -14.17
N THR A 86 1.19 -10.04 -13.40
CA THR A 86 1.48 -10.04 -11.94
C THR A 86 2.86 -9.45 -11.57
N LEU A 87 3.89 -9.71 -12.39
CA LEU A 87 5.23 -9.13 -12.18
C LEU A 87 5.24 -7.62 -12.46
N GLN A 88 4.63 -7.18 -13.56
CA GLN A 88 4.61 -5.76 -13.93
C GLN A 88 3.84 -4.93 -12.90
N VAL A 89 2.72 -5.45 -12.41
CA VAL A 89 1.94 -4.83 -11.33
C VAL A 89 2.79 -4.71 -10.08
N SER A 90 3.52 -5.76 -9.70
CA SER A 90 4.43 -5.72 -8.55
C SER A 90 5.51 -4.65 -8.72
N VAL A 91 6.11 -4.53 -9.91
CA VAL A 91 7.09 -3.47 -10.22
C VAL A 91 6.45 -2.08 -10.13
N ASP A 92 5.23 -1.89 -10.64
CA ASP A 92 4.54 -0.60 -10.60
C ASP A 92 4.22 -0.16 -9.17
N ILE A 93 3.77 -1.11 -8.33
CA ILE A 93 3.53 -0.87 -6.90
C ILE A 93 4.84 -0.49 -6.22
N PHE A 94 5.91 -1.24 -6.47
CA PHE A 94 7.22 -0.93 -5.89
C PHE A 94 7.75 0.42 -6.34
N SER A 95 7.61 0.77 -7.63
CA SER A 95 7.94 2.10 -8.16
C SER A 95 7.12 3.20 -7.47
N ALA A 96 5.82 3.01 -7.27
CA ALA A 96 4.97 3.98 -6.59
C ALA A 96 5.39 4.18 -5.13
N VAL A 97 5.79 3.12 -4.43
CA VAL A 97 6.27 3.22 -3.04
C VAL A 97 7.66 3.86 -2.98
N LYS A 98 8.58 3.55 -3.92
CA LYS A 98 9.92 4.17 -4.01
C LYS A 98 9.89 5.67 -4.28
N MET A 99 8.77 6.21 -4.76
CA MET A 99 8.59 7.66 -4.90
C MET A 99 8.33 8.34 -3.55
N VAL A 100 7.88 7.60 -2.53
CA VAL A 100 7.56 8.11 -1.18
C VAL A 100 8.61 7.70 -0.15
N LEU A 101 9.13 6.48 -0.27
CA LEU A 101 10.15 5.91 0.62
C LEU A 101 11.47 5.76 -0.13
N SER A 102 12.57 6.09 0.55
CA SER A 102 13.89 5.69 0.07
C SER A 102 14.04 4.16 0.08
N GLU A 103 14.95 3.66 -0.75
CA GLU A 103 15.27 2.23 -0.82
C GLU A 103 15.70 1.68 0.55
N ASN A 104 16.51 2.44 1.30
CA ASN A 104 16.91 2.10 2.66
C ASN A 104 15.72 2.02 3.63
N GLU A 105 14.68 2.84 3.48
CA GLU A 105 13.46 2.74 4.31
C GLU A 105 12.64 1.50 3.99
N ILE A 106 12.54 1.15 2.70
CA ILE A 106 11.84 -0.05 2.24
C ILE A 106 12.56 -1.30 2.73
N GLU A 107 13.86 -1.41 2.51
CA GLU A 107 14.68 -2.54 2.93
C GLU A 107 14.62 -2.73 4.45
N ARG A 108 14.74 -1.64 5.22
CA ARG A 108 14.57 -1.69 6.68
C ARG A 108 13.18 -2.20 7.06
N SER A 109 12.11 -1.68 6.45
CA SER A 109 10.74 -2.09 6.75
C SER A 109 10.50 -3.56 6.40
N MET A 110 11.00 -4.03 5.25
CA MET A 110 10.93 -5.44 4.85
C MET A 110 11.73 -6.34 5.78
N ALA A 111 12.92 -5.93 6.20
CA ALA A 111 13.73 -6.66 7.17
C ALA A 111 12.98 -6.83 8.49
N LEU A 112 12.32 -5.78 9.01
CA LEU A 112 11.52 -5.86 10.23
C LEU A 112 10.41 -6.92 10.13
N VAL A 113 9.79 -7.08 8.95
CA VAL A 113 8.74 -8.09 8.73
C VAL A 113 9.31 -9.51 8.58
N ASN A 114 10.47 -9.64 7.93
CA ASN A 114 11.08 -10.92 7.55
C ASN A 114 11.97 -11.55 8.63
N ILE A 115 12.41 -10.78 9.63
CA ILE A 115 13.21 -11.32 10.75
C ILE A 115 12.44 -12.47 11.41
N GLU A 116 13.14 -13.59 11.64
CA GLU A 116 12.60 -14.76 12.32
C GLU A 116 11.99 -14.35 13.65
N ARG A 117 10.74 -14.77 13.88
CA ARG A 117 9.89 -14.28 14.96
C ARG A 117 10.23 -14.99 16.26
N THR A 118 11.38 -14.63 16.82
CA THR A 118 12.00 -15.31 17.96
C THR A 118 11.36 -14.97 19.30
N SER A 119 10.55 -13.90 19.39
CA SER A 119 9.85 -13.52 20.63
C SER A 119 8.37 -13.15 20.41
N PRO A 120 7.48 -13.46 21.38
CA PRO A 120 6.07 -13.05 21.33
C PRO A 120 5.86 -11.55 21.20
N THR A 121 6.77 -10.74 21.77
CA THR A 121 6.75 -9.28 21.69
C THR A 121 6.94 -8.81 20.25
N LEU A 122 7.92 -9.37 19.52
CA LEU A 122 8.17 -9.03 18.12
C LEU A 122 7.03 -9.46 17.20
N VAL A 123 6.40 -10.62 17.48
CA VAL A 123 5.19 -11.06 16.78
C VAL A 123 4.09 -10.01 16.91
N ARG A 124 3.78 -9.59 18.13
CA ARG A 124 2.74 -8.58 18.39
C ARG A 124 3.04 -7.24 17.75
N ALA A 125 4.30 -6.79 17.78
CA ALA A 125 4.70 -5.56 17.11
C ALA A 125 4.47 -5.63 15.59
N ASN A 126 4.82 -6.75 14.96
CA ASN A 126 4.57 -6.96 13.54
C ASN A 126 3.06 -7.01 13.24
N ASP A 127 2.25 -7.67 14.08
CA ASP A 127 0.79 -7.71 13.92
C ASP A 127 0.15 -6.32 14.05
N LEU A 128 0.66 -5.48 14.96
CA LEU A 128 0.23 -4.08 15.09
C LEU A 128 0.57 -3.28 13.84
N GLY A 129 1.80 -3.40 13.34
CA GLY A 129 2.22 -2.73 12.11
C GLY A 129 1.46 -3.21 10.88
N ALA A 130 1.17 -4.52 10.78
CA ALA A 130 0.46 -5.11 9.65
C ALA A 130 -0.98 -4.57 9.48
N ARG A 131 -1.57 -3.95 10.52
CA ARG A 131 -2.85 -3.24 10.43
C ARG A 131 -2.85 -2.15 9.36
N GLY A 132 -1.68 -1.55 9.09
CA GLY A 132 -1.50 -0.57 8.03
C GLY A 132 -2.02 -1.05 6.68
N HIS A 133 -1.97 -2.36 6.39
CA HIS A 133 -2.48 -2.93 5.14
C HIS A 133 -3.98 -2.72 4.97
N MET A 134 -4.78 -3.06 6.00
CA MET A 134 -6.23 -2.90 5.97
C MET A 134 -6.61 -1.42 5.84
N VAL A 135 -5.92 -0.57 6.61
CA VAL A 135 -6.13 0.89 6.60
C VAL A 135 -5.83 1.47 5.22
N GLY A 136 -4.69 1.10 4.61
CA GLY A 136 -4.31 1.55 3.27
C GLY A 136 -5.30 1.13 2.20
N TRP A 137 -5.82 -0.10 2.27
CA TRP A 137 -6.84 -0.60 1.35
C TRP A 137 -8.16 0.17 1.45
N VAL A 138 -8.63 0.42 2.67
CA VAL A 138 -9.86 1.19 2.92
C VAL A 138 -9.68 2.65 2.50
N ALA A 139 -8.55 3.27 2.85
CA ALA A 139 -8.23 4.64 2.47
C ALA A 139 -8.22 4.83 0.95
N ALA A 140 -7.60 3.91 0.20
CA ALA A 140 -7.63 3.95 -1.26
C ALA A 140 -9.05 3.82 -1.81
N SER A 141 -9.86 2.92 -1.24
CA SER A 141 -11.26 2.73 -1.67
C SER A 141 -12.15 3.96 -1.41
N LEU A 142 -11.84 4.74 -0.37
CA LEU A 142 -12.52 6.00 -0.08
C LEU A 142 -12.05 7.10 -1.02
N TYR A 143 -10.74 7.18 -1.27
CA TYR A 143 -10.13 8.12 -2.21
C TYR A 143 -10.70 7.94 -3.63
N GLU A 144 -10.82 6.70 -4.11
CA GLU A 144 -11.43 6.40 -5.43
C GLU A 144 -12.88 6.89 -5.53
N LYS A 145 -13.60 6.91 -4.41
CA LYS A 145 -14.99 7.40 -4.31
C LYS A 145 -15.07 8.91 -4.06
N GLY A 146 -13.94 9.62 -3.99
CA GLY A 146 -13.89 11.04 -3.64
C GLY A 146 -14.38 11.34 -2.21
N ARG A 147 -14.28 10.35 -1.30
CA ARG A 147 -14.71 10.48 0.09
C ARG A 147 -13.52 10.82 0.97
N GLU A 148 -13.79 11.61 2.01
CA GLU A 148 -12.83 11.90 3.06
C GLU A 148 -12.52 10.67 3.92
N LEU A 149 -11.38 10.70 4.61
CA LEU A 149 -11.00 9.67 5.57
C LEU A 149 -11.82 9.82 6.86
N PRO A 150 -12.55 8.78 7.29
CA PRO A 150 -13.20 8.78 8.59
C PRO A 150 -12.19 8.89 9.73
N GLY A 151 -12.63 9.46 10.86
CA GLY A 151 -11.78 9.62 12.04
C GLY A 151 -11.21 8.29 12.56
N GLU A 152 -11.88 7.15 12.37
CA GLU A 152 -11.35 5.84 12.77
C GLU A 152 -10.11 5.43 11.94
N ILE A 153 -10.07 5.84 10.68
CA ILE A 153 -8.93 5.61 9.79
C ILE A 153 -7.78 6.57 10.14
N GLU A 154 -8.10 7.84 10.40
CA GLU A 154 -7.11 8.85 10.83
C GLU A 154 -6.44 8.46 12.16
N ASN A 155 -7.20 7.91 13.10
CA ASN A 155 -6.70 7.46 14.41
C ASN A 155 -6.08 6.05 14.40
N SER A 156 -6.05 5.37 13.25
CA SER A 156 -5.60 3.97 13.20
C SER A 156 -4.14 3.78 13.62
N LEU A 157 -3.27 4.73 13.24
CA LEU A 157 -1.86 4.72 13.63
C LEU A 157 -1.68 5.06 15.12
N VAL A 158 -2.44 6.03 15.66
CA VAL A 158 -2.49 6.32 17.11
C VAL A 158 -2.76 5.03 17.89
N GLY A 159 -3.80 4.29 17.50
CA GLY A 159 -4.18 3.04 18.16
C GLY A 159 -3.09 1.96 18.08
N ALA A 160 -2.38 1.87 16.96
CA ALA A 160 -1.27 0.93 16.79
C ALA A 160 -0.06 1.30 17.68
N LEU A 161 0.32 2.58 17.72
CA LEU A 161 1.42 3.09 18.54
C LEU A 161 1.13 3.02 20.04
N ALA A 162 -0.10 3.34 20.46
CA ALA A 162 -0.52 3.21 21.85
C ALA A 162 -0.53 1.73 22.30
N ALA A 163 -0.88 0.80 21.40
CA ALA A 163 -0.82 -0.62 21.69
C ALA A 163 0.62 -1.14 21.81
N SER A 164 1.58 -0.59 21.06
CA SER A 164 2.99 -0.99 21.14
C SER A 164 3.66 -0.49 22.43
N GLY A 165 3.23 0.66 22.96
CA GLY A 165 3.68 1.14 24.28
C GLY A 165 3.32 0.22 25.44
N ARG A 166 2.36 -0.69 25.27
CA ARG A 166 1.95 -1.71 26.26
C ARG A 166 2.68 -3.05 26.11
N LEU A 167 3.62 -3.15 25.16
CA LEU A 167 4.43 -4.35 24.94
C LEU A 167 5.71 -4.38 25.78
N ASN A 168 6.02 -3.29 26.49
CA ASN A 168 7.13 -3.15 27.42
C ASN A 168 6.78 -3.70 28.81
#